data_AF-A0A7X7KEA4-F1
#
_entry.id   AF-A0A7X7KEA4-F1
#
_cell.length_a   1.000
_cell.length_b   1.000
_cell.length_c   1.000
_cell.angle_alpha   90.00
_cell.angle_beta   90.00
_cell.angle_gamma   90.00
#
_symmetry.space_group_name_H-M   'P 1'
#
loop_
_entity.id
_entity.type
_entity.pdbx_description
1 polymer ?
#
loop_
_entity_poly.entity_id
_entity_poly.type
_entity_poly.pdbx_seq_one_letter_code
_entity_poly.pdbx_strand_id
1 'polypeptide(L)'
;DNLNSLSGKTLPDILRAAYAGVNQAYAEDYRRTATITLPRLDEGSLGQLFQMLMLATVVEGRLVGINPYGQPGVEAYKKHMNAILRKK
;
A
#
# COMPACT_ATOMS: atom_id res chain seq x y z
N ASP A 1 8.57 1.28 33.22
CA ASP A 1 8.11 1.61 31.85
C ASP A 1 6.67 2.14 31.81
N ASN A 2 5.94 2.19 32.94
CA ASN A 2 4.55 2.69 33.02
C ASN A 2 3.53 1.91 32.17
N LEU A 3 3.81 0.64 31.85
CA LEU A 3 2.91 -0.19 31.05
C LEU A 3 1.95 -1.06 31.89
N ASN A 4 2.04 -1.00 33.23
CA ASN A 4 1.21 -1.81 34.13
C ASN A 4 -0.31 -1.60 33.94
N SER A 5 -0.74 -0.43 33.47
CA SER A 5 -2.16 -0.14 33.15
C SER A 5 -2.69 -0.94 31.95
N LEU A 6 -1.79 -1.47 31.12
CA LEU A 6 -2.11 -2.32 29.97
C LEU A 6 -2.04 -3.81 30.33
N SER A 7 -1.77 -4.16 31.59
CA SER A 7 -1.74 -5.54 32.06
C SER A 7 -3.07 -6.25 31.75
N GLY A 8 -2.99 -7.46 31.22
CA GLY A 8 -4.15 -8.23 30.76
C GLY A 8 -4.68 -7.89 29.37
N LYS A 9 -4.12 -6.90 28.67
CA LYS A 9 -4.40 -6.67 27.23
C LYS A 9 -3.54 -7.56 26.36
N THR A 10 -4.14 -8.14 25.32
CA THR A 10 -3.41 -8.91 24.33
C THR A 10 -2.81 -7.99 23.26
N LEU A 11 -1.78 -8.45 22.54
CA LEU A 11 -1.25 -7.70 21.40
C LEU A 11 -2.32 -7.33 20.35
N PRO A 12 -3.26 -8.23 19.97
CA PRO A 12 -4.39 -7.85 19.13
C PRO A 12 -5.23 -6.70 19.67
N ASP A 13 -5.45 -6.61 21.00
CA ASP A 13 -6.18 -5.50 21.59
C ASP A 13 -5.43 -4.18 21.43
N ILE A 14 -4.11 -4.20 21.66
CA ILE A 14 -3.24 -3.04 21.47
C ILE A 14 -3.22 -2.61 20.00
N LEU A 15 -3.09 -3.55 19.06
CA LEU A 15 -3.08 -3.26 17.63
C LEU A 15 -4.43 -2.70 17.14
N ARG A 16 -5.56 -3.23 17.64
CA ARG A 16 -6.89 -2.72 17.32
C ARG A 16 -7.08 -1.30 17.84
N ALA A 17 -6.61 -1.02 19.06
CA ALA A 17 -6.64 0.32 19.64
C ALA A 17 -5.75 1.30 18.85
N ALA A 18 -4.54 0.88 18.47
CA ALA A 18 -3.63 1.69 17.65
C ALA A 18 -4.24 2.01 16.27
N TYR A 19 -4.80 1.01 15.59
CA TYR A 19 -5.48 1.18 14.32
C TYR A 19 -6.67 2.17 14.41
N ALA A 20 -7.50 2.05 15.45
CA ALA A 20 -8.61 2.95 15.68
C ALA A 20 -8.13 4.38 15.99
N GLY A 21 -7.14 4.53 16.87
CA GLY A 21 -6.57 5.82 17.25
C GLY A 21 -5.95 6.56 16.07
N VAL A 22 -5.21 5.87 15.19
CA VAL A 22 -4.64 6.48 13.98
C VAL A 22 -5.74 6.96 13.03
N ASN A 23 -6.78 6.16 12.79
CA ASN A 23 -7.88 6.59 11.93
C ASN A 23 -8.65 7.77 12.52
N GLN A 24 -8.85 7.80 13.84
CA GLN A 24 -9.49 8.93 14.52
C GLN A 24 -8.65 10.21 14.34
N ALA A 25 -7.35 10.17 14.63
CA ALA A 25 -6.47 11.32 14.48
C ALA A 25 -6.44 11.84 13.04
N TYR A 26 -6.38 10.94 12.04
CA TYR A 26 -6.43 11.33 10.63
C TYR A 26 -7.78 11.93 10.22
N ALA A 27 -8.89 11.43 10.77
CA ALA A 27 -10.21 12.00 10.53
C ALA A 27 -10.33 13.41 11.10
N GLU A 28 -9.80 13.67 12.30
CA GLU A 28 -9.74 14.99 12.94
C GLU A 28 -8.95 16.00 12.09
N ASP A 29 -7.91 15.53 11.38
CA ASP A 29 -7.11 16.32 10.45
C ASP A 29 -7.65 16.35 9.00
N TYR A 30 -8.89 15.91 8.78
CA TYR A 30 -9.54 15.83 7.46
C TYR A 30 -8.74 15.02 6.42
N ARG A 31 -7.94 14.06 6.88
CA ARG A 31 -7.17 13.13 6.04
C ARG A 31 -8.01 11.89 5.76
N ARG A 32 -8.30 11.64 4.49
CA ARG A 32 -9.08 10.48 4.06
C ARG A 32 -8.27 9.20 4.23
N THR A 33 -8.87 8.19 4.83
CA THR A 33 -8.34 6.82 4.92
C THR A 33 -9.28 5.83 4.25
N ALA A 34 -8.76 4.65 3.94
CA ALA A 34 -9.53 3.52 3.45
C ALA A 34 -9.03 2.24 4.09
N THR A 35 -9.93 1.29 4.30
CA THR A 35 -9.64 -0.01 4.93
C THR A 35 -9.98 -1.12 3.97
N ILE A 36 -9.01 -2.01 3.73
CA ILE A 36 -9.25 -3.27 3.02
C ILE A 36 -9.19 -4.38 4.07
N THR A 37 -10.34 -5.00 4.34
CA THR A 37 -10.44 -6.10 5.30
C THR A 37 -10.36 -7.43 4.59
N LEU A 38 -9.34 -8.23 4.91
CA LEU A 38 -9.22 -9.61 4.45
C LEU A 38 -9.98 -10.52 5.42
N PRO A 39 -10.83 -11.45 4.94
CA PRO A 39 -11.55 -12.37 5.82
C PRO A 39 -10.62 -13.35 6.54
N ARG A 40 -9.49 -13.69 5.92
CA ARG A 40 -8.45 -14.58 6.45
C ARG A 40 -7.14 -14.35 5.71
N LEU A 41 -6.03 -14.79 6.31
CA LEU A 41 -4.72 -14.76 5.67
C LEU A 41 -4.45 -16.12 5.02
N ASP A 42 -4.84 -16.24 3.76
CA ASP A 42 -4.64 -17.43 2.94
C ASP A 42 -4.49 -17.07 1.46
N GLU A 43 -4.17 -18.07 0.65
CA GLU A 43 -3.93 -17.92 -0.79
C GLU A 43 -5.16 -17.37 -1.52
N GLY A 44 -6.36 -17.77 -1.10
CA GLY A 44 -7.61 -17.31 -1.69
C GLY A 44 -7.90 -15.84 -1.44
N SER A 45 -7.70 -15.36 -0.22
CA SER A 45 -7.91 -13.95 0.16
C SER A 45 -6.81 -13.06 -0.42
N LEU A 46 -5.57 -13.54 -0.46
CA LEU A 46 -4.47 -12.84 -1.12
C LEU A 46 -4.68 -12.74 -2.64
N GLY A 47 -5.16 -13.81 -3.29
CA GLY A 47 -5.51 -13.78 -4.71
C GLY A 47 -6.58 -12.74 -5.04
N GLN A 48 -7.62 -12.65 -4.20
CA GLN A 48 -8.65 -11.62 -4.32
C GLN A 48 -8.08 -10.21 -4.16
N LEU A 49 -7.22 -9.98 -3.16
CA LEU A 49 -6.55 -8.70 -2.95
C LEU A 49 -5.72 -8.29 -4.17
N PHE A 50 -4.90 -9.21 -4.69
CA PHE A 50 -4.07 -8.94 -5.87
C PHE A 50 -4.92 -8.62 -7.09
N GLN A 51 -5.97 -9.41 -7.35
CA GLN A 51 -6.88 -9.15 -8.47
C GLN A 51 -7.56 -7.80 -8.34
N MET A 52 -8.04 -7.45 -7.14
CA MET A 52 -8.66 -6.15 -6.87
C MET A 52 -7.68 -5.00 -7.13
N LEU A 53 -6.44 -5.09 -6.63
CA LEU A 53 -5.43 -4.05 -6.82
C LEU A 53 -4.97 -3.93 -8.27
N MET A 54 -4.81 -5.04 -9.00
CA MET A 54 -4.49 -5.01 -10.44
C MET A 54 -5.60 -4.30 -11.24
N LEU A 55 -6.87 -4.60 -10.94
CA LEU A 55 -8.00 -3.93 -11.56
C LEU A 55 -8.07 -2.45 -11.19
N ALA A 56 -7.85 -2.11 -9.91
CA ALA A 56 -7.82 -0.73 -9.44
C ALA A 56 -6.77 0.11 -10.20
N THR A 57 -5.55 -0.41 -10.36
CA THR A 57 -4.48 0.25 -11.12
C THR A 57 -4.87 0.50 -12.58
N VAL A 58 -5.49 -0.49 -13.25
CA VAL A 58 -5.92 -0.33 -14.64
C VAL A 58 -7.04 0.70 -14.76
N VAL A 59 -8.01 0.65 -13.85
CA VAL A 59 -9.13 1.60 -13.82
C VAL A 59 -8.62 3.01 -13.56
N GLU A 60 -7.76 3.20 -12.56
CA GLU A 60 -7.14 4.50 -12.25
C GLU A 60 -6.34 5.04 -13.45
N GLY A 61 -5.46 4.23 -14.05
CA GLY A 61 -4.68 4.66 -15.20
C GLY A 61 -5.56 5.14 -16.36
N ARG A 62 -6.66 4.43 -16.63
CA ARG A 62 -7.64 4.86 -17.63
C ARG A 62 -8.39 6.13 -17.22
N LEU A 63 -8.78 6.27 -15.95
CA LEU A 63 -9.47 7.45 -15.42
C LEU A 63 -8.60 8.72 -15.53
N VAL A 64 -7.30 8.60 -15.30
CA VAL A 64 -6.34 9.71 -15.41
C VAL A 64 -5.85 9.93 -16.85
N GLY A 65 -6.28 9.09 -17.81
CA GLY A 65 -5.97 9.24 -19.23
C GLY A 65 -4.57 8.78 -19.64
N ILE A 66 -3.95 7.87 -18.89
CA ILE A 66 -2.64 7.29 -19.19
C ILE A 66 -2.76 5.83 -19.65
N ASN A 67 -1.71 5.30 -20.28
CA ASN A 67 -1.63 3.88 -20.59
C ASN A 67 -1.14 3.11 -19.34
N PRO A 68 -1.99 2.31 -18.67
CA PRO A 68 -1.59 1.59 -17.45
C PRO A 68 -0.62 0.43 -17.71
N TYR A 69 -0.36 0.08 -18.97
CA TYR A 69 0.52 -1.02 -19.36
C TYR A 69 1.85 -0.53 -19.95
N GLY A 70 2.04 0.78 -20.08
CA GLY A 70 3.26 1.38 -20.63
C GLY A 70 4.29 1.72 -19.55
N GLN A 71 5.57 1.58 -19.88
CA GLN A 71 6.67 1.97 -18.99
C GLN A 71 7.82 2.67 -19.75
N PRO A 72 7.57 3.74 -20.54
CA PRO A 72 8.57 4.33 -21.43
C PRO A 72 9.78 4.94 -20.69
N GLY A 73 9.58 5.42 -19.46
CA GLY A 73 10.63 6.09 -18.68
C GLY A 73 11.84 5.20 -18.34
N VAL A 74 11.67 3.87 -18.34
CA VAL A 74 12.75 2.94 -17.98
C VAL A 74 13.84 2.86 -19.06
N GLU A 75 13.51 3.18 -20.30
CA GLU A 75 14.48 3.06 -21.40
C GLU A 75 15.55 4.16 -21.35
N ALA A 76 15.21 5.32 -20.79
CA ALA A 76 16.15 6.43 -20.65
C ALA A 76 17.35 6.04 -19.76
N TYR A 77 17.11 5.51 -18.56
CA TYR A 77 18.22 5.13 -17.68
C TYR A 77 19.03 3.96 -18.25
N LYS A 78 18.37 2.98 -18.90
CA LYS A 78 19.06 1.86 -19.57
C LYS A 78 20.02 2.36 -20.64
N LYS A 79 19.62 3.37 -21.42
CA LYS A 79 20.48 4.00 -22.44
C LYS A 79 21.68 4.71 -21.81
N HIS A 80 21.46 5.51 -20.76
CA HIS A 80 22.54 6.21 -20.06
C HIS A 80 23.53 5.24 -19.40
N MET A 81 23.02 4.22 -18.71
CA MET A 81 23.82 3.18 -18.08
C MET A 81 24.73 2.48 -19.10
N ASN A 82 24.18 2.05 -20.24
CA ASN A 82 24.98 1.43 -21.31
C ASN A 82 26.04 2.36 -21.87
N ALA A 83 25.75 3.64 -22.05
CA ALA A 83 26.71 4.62 -22.54
C ALA A 83 27.87 4.84 -21.56
N ILE A 84 27.59 4.88 -20.25
CA ILE A 84 28.61 5.02 -19.19
C ILE A 84 29.51 3.77 -19.16
N LEU A 85 28.93 2.58 -19.18
CA LEU A 85 29.67 1.32 -19.09
C LEU A 85 30.52 1.02 -20.34
N ARG A 86 30.12 1.54 -21.50
CA ARG A 86 30.81 1.32 -22.78
C ARG A 86 31.74 2.45 -23.20
N LYS A 87 31.82 3.53 -22.42
CA LYS A 87 32.88 4.54 -22.62
C LYS A 87 34.23 3.88 -22.31
N LYS A 88 35.03 3.68 -23.36
CA LYS A 88 36.49 3.57 -23.25
C LYS A 88 37.06 4.89 -22.76
#